data_AF-A0A5K3F8T2-F1
#
_entry.id   AF-A0A5K3F8T2-F1
#
_cell.length_a   1.000
_cell.length_b   1.000
_cell.length_c   1.000
_cell.angle_alpha   90.00
_cell.angle_beta   90.00
_cell.angle_gamma   90.00
#
_symmetry.space_group_name_H-M   'P 1'
#
loop_
_entity.id
_entity.type
_entity.pdbx_description
1 polymer ?
#
loop_
_entity_poly.entity_id
_entity_poly.type
_entity_poly.pdbx_seq_one_letter_code
_entity_poly.pdbx_strand_id
1 'polypeptide(L)'
;MYKYVIDRDETNFVFQMKPKDMTACPQYLVVARHIYPPILEFPDKNGPFFWAMVPSSTLKCNPNSTAEELQRIYRLFIDSKTFSKFKADAVERSKNERLRIDEVNTFYIGYRQLTLGELNQYDGDTSPPVPYRFTDQINVTAAVTAALPACLYFTVGDAEWANTTCTVLPSSTPEETLCECNHLTSFATQWKFLTNEMDFTYAFSKTDFQRDFTVCATQLF
;
A
#
# COMPACT_ATOMS: atom_id res chain seq x y z
N MET A 1 -9.82 6.63 -1.39
CA MET A 1 -8.72 5.84 -2.00
C MET A 1 -7.50 6.72 -2.09
N TYR A 2 -6.29 6.18 -1.91
CA TYR A 2 -5.02 6.91 -2.00
C TYR A 2 -4.41 6.69 -3.38
N LYS A 3 -3.72 7.72 -3.89
CA LYS A 3 -3.04 7.79 -5.18
C LYS A 3 -1.59 8.23 -4.94
N TYR A 4 -0.64 7.43 -5.42
CA TYR A 4 0.78 7.73 -5.35
C TYR A 4 1.40 7.66 -6.73
N VAL A 5 2.23 8.64 -7.10
CA VAL A 5 3.05 8.60 -8.32
C VAL A 5 4.42 8.02 -7.96
N ILE A 6 4.75 6.87 -8.55
CA ILE A 6 5.96 6.09 -8.25
C ILE A 6 6.75 5.88 -9.55
N ASP A 7 7.74 6.74 -9.75
CA ASP A 7 8.56 6.76 -10.97
C ASP A 7 9.64 5.68 -11.03
N ARG A 8 9.67 4.77 -10.05
CA ARG A 8 10.61 3.63 -10.03
C ARG A 8 9.89 2.36 -10.47
N ASP A 9 10.51 1.61 -11.37
CA ASP A 9 9.97 0.33 -11.86
C ASP A 9 10.22 -0.81 -10.87
N GLU A 10 11.38 -0.81 -10.20
CA GLU A 10 11.74 -1.78 -9.17
C GLU A 10 11.84 -1.10 -7.80
N THR A 11 10.83 -1.32 -6.96
CA THR A 11 10.82 -0.79 -5.59
C THR A 11 10.00 -1.66 -4.68
N ASN A 12 10.42 -1.76 -3.42
CA ASN A 12 9.53 -2.24 -2.36
C ASN A 12 8.52 -1.14 -2.04
N PHE A 13 7.31 -1.54 -1.64
CA PHE A 13 6.27 -0.63 -1.21
C PHE A 13 5.74 -1.05 0.15
N VAL A 14 5.70 -0.10 1.08
CA VAL A 14 5.16 -0.28 2.42
C VAL A 14 3.95 0.61 2.59
N PHE A 15 2.83 0.01 2.99
CA PHE A 15 1.65 0.72 3.43
C PHE A 15 1.39 0.41 4.90
N GLN A 16 1.56 1.42 5.74
CA GLN A 16 1.39 1.31 7.17
C GLN A 16 0.08 1.96 7.58
N MET A 17 -0.78 1.20 8.24
CA MET A 17 -2.01 1.69 8.84
C MET A 17 -1.80 1.97 10.33
N LYS A 18 -2.49 2.99 10.84
CA LYS A 18 -2.52 3.41 12.24
C LYS A 18 -3.99 3.54 12.65
N PRO A 19 -4.64 2.44 13.04
CA PRO A 19 -6.00 2.47 13.58
C PRO A 19 -6.08 3.38 14.80
N LYS A 20 -7.23 4.04 15.01
CA LYS A 20 -7.45 4.87 16.21
C LYS A 20 -7.42 4.06 17.49
N ASP A 21 -8.02 2.86 17.44
CA ASP A 21 -8.02 1.91 18.54
C ASP A 21 -7.44 0.58 18.04
N MET A 22 -6.17 0.35 18.37
CA MET A 22 -5.48 -0.89 18.05
C MET A 22 -5.83 -2.02 19.04
N THR A 23 -6.40 -1.70 20.21
CA THR A 23 -6.81 -2.69 21.22
C THR A 23 -8.08 -3.43 20.80
N ALA A 24 -8.95 -2.77 20.03
CA ALA A 24 -10.11 -3.38 19.40
C ALA A 24 -9.76 -4.40 18.29
N CYS A 25 -8.47 -4.53 17.93
CA CYS A 25 -7.98 -5.40 16.86
C CYS A 25 -8.81 -5.30 15.56
N PRO A 26 -9.00 -4.08 15.01
CA PRO A 26 -9.67 -3.97 13.71
C PRO A 26 -8.88 -4.73 12.65
N GLN A 27 -9.59 -5.33 11.69
CA GLN A 27 -9.00 -5.94 10.50
C GLN A 27 -9.47 -5.20 9.27
N TYR A 28 -8.59 -5.07 8.28
CA TYR A 28 -8.82 -4.32 7.06
C TYR A 28 -8.59 -5.19 5.85
N LEU A 29 -9.46 -5.07 4.85
CA LEU A 29 -9.15 -5.46 3.47
C LEU A 29 -8.47 -4.28 2.80
N VAL A 30 -7.22 -4.49 2.37
CA VAL A 30 -6.44 -3.53 1.59
C VAL A 30 -6.38 -4.01 0.15
N VAL A 31 -6.64 -3.14 -0.81
CA VAL A 31 -6.58 -3.45 -2.24
C VAL A 31 -5.76 -2.39 -2.99
N ALA A 32 -4.94 -2.80 -3.96
CA ALA A 32 -4.09 -1.88 -4.70
C ALA A 32 -3.86 -2.28 -6.16
N ARG A 33 -3.68 -1.31 -7.06
CA ARG A 33 -3.42 -1.55 -8.48
C ARG A 33 -2.69 -0.38 -9.14
N HIS A 34 -1.90 -0.69 -10.16
CA HIS A 34 -1.23 0.29 -11.02
C HIS A 34 -2.17 0.83 -12.09
N ILE A 35 -1.98 2.09 -12.50
CA ILE A 35 -2.64 2.80 -13.61
C ILE A 35 -4.14 3.05 -13.41
N TYR A 36 -4.91 2.06 -12.97
CA TYR A 36 -6.35 2.18 -12.73
C TYR A 36 -6.68 1.81 -11.28
N PRO A 37 -7.63 2.51 -10.63
CA PRO A 37 -8.07 2.17 -9.27
C PRO A 37 -8.75 0.79 -9.23
N PRO A 38 -8.49 -0.07 -8.23
CA PRO A 38 -9.18 -1.37 -8.09
C PRO A 38 -10.70 -1.21 -7.99
N ILE A 39 -11.45 -2.05 -8.69
CA ILE A 39 -12.91 -2.10 -8.63
C ILE A 39 -13.32 -3.46 -8.05
N LEU A 40 -14.07 -3.42 -6.96
CA LEU A 40 -14.57 -4.63 -6.28
C LEU A 40 -16.04 -4.93 -6.60
N GLU A 41 -16.77 -3.98 -7.20
CA GLU A 41 -18.21 -4.13 -7.49
C GLU A 41 -18.49 -5.05 -8.68
N PHE A 42 -17.57 -5.15 -9.64
CA PHE A 42 -17.71 -5.97 -10.83
C PHE A 42 -16.35 -6.34 -11.43
N PRO A 43 -16.25 -7.46 -12.16
CA PRO A 43 -15.02 -7.80 -12.88
C PRO A 43 -14.76 -6.77 -13.99
N ASP A 44 -13.61 -6.10 -13.94
CA ASP A 44 -13.15 -5.19 -14.98
C ASP A 44 -12.12 -5.84 -15.91
N LYS A 45 -11.79 -5.16 -17.01
CA LYS A 45 -10.77 -5.62 -17.98
C LYS A 45 -9.37 -5.10 -17.67
N ASN A 46 -9.21 -4.34 -16.59
CA ASN A 46 -7.98 -3.62 -16.24
C ASN A 46 -6.96 -4.52 -15.53
N GLY A 47 -7.29 -5.79 -15.33
CA GLY A 47 -6.38 -6.81 -14.84
C GLY A 47 -6.44 -7.02 -13.33
N PRO A 48 -5.60 -7.93 -12.81
CA PRO A 48 -5.59 -8.28 -11.41
C PRO A 48 -5.17 -7.08 -10.55
N PHE A 49 -5.60 -7.09 -9.30
CA PHE A 49 -5.18 -6.14 -8.28
C PHE A 49 -4.57 -6.90 -7.09
N PHE A 50 -3.69 -6.22 -6.38
CA PHE A 50 -3.22 -6.66 -5.08
C PHE A 50 -4.34 -6.60 -4.06
N TRP A 51 -4.34 -7.56 -3.16
CA TRP A 51 -5.19 -7.51 -2.00
C TRP A 51 -4.49 -8.17 -0.82
N ALA A 52 -4.81 -7.73 0.39
CA ALA A 52 -4.32 -8.34 1.61
C ALA A 52 -5.26 -8.05 2.78
N MET A 53 -5.27 -8.97 3.73
CA MET A 53 -5.84 -8.74 5.05
C MET A 53 -4.78 -8.10 5.95
N VAL A 54 -5.13 -7.00 6.62
CA VAL A 54 -4.22 -6.26 7.49
C VAL A 54 -4.90 -6.01 8.85
N PRO A 55 -4.44 -6.62 9.96
CA PRO A 55 -3.48 -7.71 10.00
C PRO A 55 -4.00 -8.93 9.23
N SER A 56 -3.07 -9.81 8.83
CA SER A 56 -3.45 -11.01 8.06
C SER A 56 -4.40 -11.95 8.82
N SER A 57 -4.42 -11.86 10.15
CA SER A 57 -5.43 -12.48 10.99
C SER A 57 -5.61 -11.68 12.28
N THR A 58 -6.83 -11.65 12.82
CA THR A 58 -7.09 -11.07 14.16
C THR A 58 -6.37 -11.83 15.28
N LEU A 59 -5.97 -13.09 15.05
CA LEU A 59 -5.15 -13.86 15.99
C LEU A 59 -3.76 -13.26 16.23
N LYS A 60 -3.30 -12.36 15.34
CA LYS A 60 -2.02 -11.65 15.52
C LYS A 60 -2.10 -10.53 16.56
N CYS A 61 -3.31 -10.10 16.94
CA CYS A 61 -3.49 -9.13 18.00
C CYS A 61 -3.34 -9.82 19.35
N ASN A 62 -2.17 -9.67 19.96
CA ASN A 62 -1.92 -10.15 21.31
C ASN A 62 -2.12 -8.99 22.30
N PRO A 63 -2.99 -9.13 23.32
CA PRO A 63 -3.20 -8.09 24.32
C PRO A 63 -1.94 -7.75 25.13
N ASN A 64 -0.95 -8.65 25.16
CA ASN A 64 0.33 -8.44 25.86
C ASN A 64 1.42 -7.85 24.95
N SER A 65 1.14 -7.60 23.67
CA SER A 65 2.11 -7.00 22.76
C SER A 65 2.33 -5.52 23.08
N THR A 66 3.56 -5.07 22.85
CA THR A 66 3.92 -3.66 22.88
C THR A 66 3.21 -2.89 21.77
N ALA A 67 3.09 -1.57 21.91
CA ALA A 67 2.49 -0.72 20.88
C ALA A 67 3.21 -0.85 19.52
N GLU A 68 4.54 -0.99 19.53
CA GLU A 68 5.34 -1.17 18.32
C GLU A 68 5.06 -2.51 17.63
N GLU A 69 4.96 -3.60 18.39
CA GLU A 69 4.60 -4.92 17.84
C GLU A 69 3.20 -4.92 17.23
N LEU A 70 2.23 -4.30 17.92
CA LEU A 70 0.89 -4.13 17.36
C LEU A 70 0.92 -3.24 16.11
N GLN A 71 1.77 -2.21 16.05
CA GLN A 71 1.87 -1.37 14.86
C GLN A 71 2.43 -2.15 13.67
N ARG A 72 3.38 -3.06 13.89
CA ARG A 72 3.97 -3.90 12.83
C ARG A 72 2.95 -4.80 12.14
N ILE A 73 1.93 -5.30 12.85
CA ILE A 73 0.91 -6.17 12.23
C ILE A 73 -0.06 -5.39 11.33
N TYR A 74 -0.12 -4.06 11.45
CA TYR A 74 -0.91 -3.17 10.60
C TYR A 74 -0.18 -2.68 9.33
N ARG A 75 0.81 -3.46 8.88
CA ARG A 75 1.63 -3.14 7.72
C ARG A 75 1.38 -4.12 6.57
N LEU A 76 1.18 -3.57 5.38
CA LEU A 76 1.31 -4.28 4.11
C LEU A 76 2.71 -4.01 3.53
N PHE A 77 3.43 -5.08 3.19
CA PHE A 77 4.70 -5.03 2.50
C PHE A 77 4.55 -5.71 1.13
N ILE A 78 4.87 -4.99 0.07
CA ILE A 78 4.91 -5.51 -1.30
C ILE A 78 6.39 -5.46 -1.73
N ASP A 79 6.97 -6.64 -1.98
CA ASP A 79 8.36 -6.74 -2.44
C ASP A 79 8.52 -6.22 -3.88
N SER A 80 9.74 -5.85 -4.24
CA SER A 80 10.04 -5.29 -5.56
C SER A 80 9.62 -6.18 -6.72
N LYS A 81 9.87 -7.48 -6.66
CA LYS A 81 9.51 -8.42 -7.73
C LYS A 81 7.99 -8.45 -7.95
N THR A 82 7.26 -8.53 -6.85
CA THR A 82 5.80 -8.53 -6.86
C THR A 82 5.26 -7.19 -7.40
N PHE A 83 5.78 -6.06 -6.90
CA PHE A 83 5.40 -4.72 -7.34
C PHE A 83 5.63 -4.52 -8.85
N SER A 84 6.85 -4.82 -9.34
CA SER A 84 7.21 -4.68 -10.75
C SER A 84 6.38 -5.56 -11.67
N LYS A 85 6.06 -6.79 -11.25
CA LYS A 85 5.22 -7.70 -12.03
C LYS A 85 3.84 -7.08 -12.30
N PHE A 86 3.18 -6.58 -11.27
CA PHE A 86 1.85 -5.97 -11.44
C PHE A 86 1.90 -4.65 -12.19
N LYS A 87 2.98 -3.87 -12.06
CA LYS A 87 3.21 -2.68 -12.88
C LYS A 87 3.31 -3.06 -14.37
N ALA A 88 4.13 -4.05 -14.70
CA ALA A 88 4.29 -4.53 -16.07
C ALA A 88 2.97 -5.07 -16.66
N ASP A 89 2.22 -5.87 -15.89
CA ASP A 89 0.91 -6.39 -16.31
C ASP A 89 -0.10 -5.26 -16.59
N ALA A 90 -0.09 -4.19 -15.79
CA ALA A 90 -0.95 -3.03 -16.01
C ALA A 90 -0.54 -2.24 -17.27
N VAL A 91 0.76 -1.99 -17.45
CA VAL A 91 1.31 -1.28 -18.62
C VAL A 91 0.97 -2.01 -19.93
N GLU A 92 1.11 -3.33 -19.95
CA GLU A 92 0.79 -4.13 -21.14
C GLU A 92 -0.71 -4.05 -21.49
N ARG A 93 -1.59 -3.97 -20.48
CA ARG A 93 -3.03 -3.85 -20.68
C ARG A 93 -3.45 -2.46 -21.16
N SER A 94 -2.75 -1.42 -20.71
CA SER A 94 -3.01 -0.03 -21.09
C SER A 94 -2.33 0.38 -22.40
N LYS A 95 -1.65 -0.52 -23.12
CA LYS A 95 -0.82 -0.18 -24.30
C LYS A 95 -1.54 0.52 -25.45
N ASN A 96 -2.86 0.35 -25.54
CA ASN A 96 -3.69 0.98 -26.58
C ASN A 96 -4.21 2.36 -26.18
N GLU A 97 -3.94 2.78 -24.95
CA GLU A 97 -4.36 4.06 -24.40
C GLU A 97 -3.19 5.06 -24.45
N ARG A 98 -3.51 6.34 -24.65
CA ARG A 98 -2.52 7.42 -24.60
C ARG A 98 -2.51 8.02 -23.20
N LEU A 99 -1.75 7.38 -22.31
CA LEU A 99 -1.58 7.83 -20.94
C LEU A 99 -0.35 8.74 -20.82
N ARG A 100 -0.43 9.71 -19.91
CA ARG A 100 0.71 10.52 -19.48
C ARG A 100 1.63 9.69 -18.58
N ILE A 101 2.87 10.15 -18.43
CA ILE A 101 3.89 9.43 -17.64
C ILE A 101 3.49 9.30 -16.16
N ASP A 102 2.85 10.32 -15.59
CA ASP A 102 2.33 10.30 -14.22
C ASP A 102 1.17 9.31 -14.07
N GLU A 103 0.30 9.18 -15.08
CA GLU A 103 -0.78 8.19 -15.09
C GLU A 103 -0.23 6.76 -15.14
N VAL A 104 0.80 6.51 -15.96
CA VAL A 104 1.50 5.21 -16.04
C VAL A 104 2.20 4.86 -14.71
N ASN A 105 2.76 5.86 -14.02
CA ASN A 105 3.44 5.68 -12.74
C ASN A 105 2.49 5.75 -11.54
N THR A 106 1.17 5.86 -11.75
CA THR A 106 0.22 5.93 -10.66
C THR A 106 -0.02 4.55 -10.02
N PHE A 107 0.02 4.51 -8.69
CA PHE A 107 -0.34 3.38 -7.86
C PHE A 107 -1.48 3.75 -6.92
N TYR A 108 -2.61 3.08 -7.07
CA TYR A 108 -3.81 3.27 -6.25
C TYR A 108 -3.85 2.25 -5.13
N ILE A 109 -4.20 2.69 -3.92
CA ILE A 109 -4.44 1.82 -2.78
C ILE A 109 -5.68 2.26 -1.99
N GLY A 110 -6.59 1.33 -1.75
CA GLY A 110 -7.78 1.50 -0.93
C GLY A 110 -7.75 0.54 0.25
N TYR A 111 -8.46 0.91 1.31
CA TYR A 111 -8.70 0.00 2.43
C TYR A 111 -10.14 0.12 2.90
N ARG A 112 -10.62 -0.94 3.54
CA ARG A 112 -11.92 -0.99 4.22
C ARG A 112 -11.76 -1.79 5.50
N GLN A 113 -12.26 -1.27 6.63
CA GLN A 113 -12.37 -2.04 7.87
C GLN A 113 -13.48 -3.08 7.71
N LEU A 114 -13.21 -4.30 8.16
CA LEU A 114 -14.12 -5.43 8.05
C LEU A 114 -15.14 -5.44 9.18
N THR A 115 -16.34 -5.93 8.86
CA THR A 115 -17.37 -6.23 9.86
C THR A 115 -17.05 -7.54 10.57
N LEU A 116 -17.72 -7.80 11.71
CA LEU A 116 -17.54 -9.03 12.48
C LEU A 116 -17.76 -10.31 11.67
N GLY A 117 -18.68 -10.28 10.69
CA GLY A 117 -18.97 -11.43 9.81
C GLY A 117 -17.93 -11.67 8.72
N GLU A 118 -17.01 -10.73 8.51
CA GLU A 118 -15.96 -10.76 7.47
C GLU A 118 -14.57 -11.10 8.02
N LEU A 119 -14.40 -11.05 9.35
CA LEU A 119 -13.10 -11.24 9.98
C LEU A 119 -12.50 -12.60 9.60
N ASN A 120 -11.23 -12.59 9.20
CA ASN A 120 -10.45 -13.77 8.81
C ASN A 120 -11.06 -14.61 7.68
N GLN A 121 -11.94 -14.04 6.85
CA GLN A 121 -12.56 -14.79 5.76
C GLN A 121 -11.64 -15.05 4.57
N TYR A 122 -10.59 -14.24 4.40
CA TYR A 122 -9.68 -14.28 3.25
C TYR A 122 -8.23 -14.50 3.70
N ASP A 123 -7.46 -15.22 2.89
CA ASP A 123 -6.07 -15.58 3.14
C ASP A 123 -5.32 -15.95 1.85
N GLY A 124 -4.10 -16.47 1.94
CA GLY A 124 -3.30 -16.82 0.75
C GLY A 124 -4.00 -17.77 -0.23
N ASP A 125 -4.97 -18.56 0.23
CA ASP A 125 -5.69 -19.55 -0.57
C ASP A 125 -7.11 -19.09 -0.94
N THR A 126 -7.70 -18.19 -0.16
CA THR A 126 -9.08 -17.71 -0.31
C THR A 126 -9.12 -16.24 -0.63
N SER A 127 -9.24 -15.90 -1.91
CA SER A 127 -9.36 -14.50 -2.36
C SER A 127 -10.74 -13.88 -2.12
N PRO A 128 -10.82 -12.57 -1.88
CA PRO A 128 -12.10 -11.86 -1.81
C PRO A 128 -12.82 -11.98 -3.17
N PRO A 129 -14.12 -12.32 -3.18
CA PRO A 129 -14.86 -12.47 -4.42
C PRO A 129 -15.04 -11.12 -5.12
N VAL A 130 -15.11 -11.15 -6.44
CA VAL A 130 -15.53 -10.02 -7.29
C VAL A 130 -16.72 -10.48 -8.13
N PRO A 131 -17.94 -9.92 -7.96
CA PRO A 131 -18.32 -8.82 -7.08
C PRO A 131 -18.13 -9.09 -5.58
N TYR A 132 -17.66 -8.07 -4.87
CA TYR A 132 -17.48 -8.08 -3.44
C TYR A 132 -18.82 -7.94 -2.73
N ARG A 133 -19.05 -8.79 -1.73
CA ARG A 133 -20.38 -9.02 -1.17
C ARG A 133 -20.80 -7.97 -0.14
N PHE A 134 -19.83 -7.30 0.46
CA PHE A 134 -20.08 -6.39 1.58
C PHE A 134 -20.01 -4.94 1.11
N THR A 135 -21.11 -4.23 1.27
CA THR A 135 -21.28 -2.83 0.84
C THR A 135 -21.59 -1.88 1.99
N ASP A 136 -21.54 -2.37 3.23
CA ASP A 136 -21.86 -1.59 4.42
C ASP A 136 -20.98 -0.34 4.53
N GLN A 137 -21.59 0.77 4.92
CA GLN A 137 -20.89 2.03 5.13
C GLN A 137 -19.94 1.92 6.33
N ILE A 138 -18.67 2.28 6.13
CA ILE A 138 -17.65 2.22 7.17
C ILE A 138 -17.47 3.62 7.75
N ASN A 139 -17.71 3.74 9.05
CA ASN A 139 -17.62 5.01 9.78
C ASN A 139 -16.28 5.20 10.50
N VAL A 140 -15.36 4.25 10.38
CA VAL A 140 -14.06 4.26 11.08
C VAL A 140 -12.93 4.45 10.07
N THR A 141 -12.11 5.46 10.31
CA THR A 141 -10.93 5.78 9.50
C THR A 141 -9.66 5.45 10.26
N ALA A 142 -8.65 4.96 9.53
CA ALA A 142 -7.29 4.78 10.02
C ALA A 142 -6.37 5.83 9.40
N ALA A 143 -5.43 6.35 10.18
CA ALA A 143 -4.34 7.13 9.59
C ALA A 143 -3.42 6.18 8.80
N VAL A 144 -2.85 6.65 7.70
CA VAL A 144 -1.96 5.80 6.87
C VAL A 144 -0.73 6.55 6.44
N THR A 145 0.35 5.80 6.24
CA THR A 145 1.60 6.30 5.65
C THR A 145 2.09 5.29 4.61
N ALA A 146 2.57 5.78 3.48
CA ALA A 146 3.19 4.96 2.45
C ALA A 146 4.67 5.31 2.32
N ALA A 147 5.51 4.31 2.07
CA ALA A 147 6.95 4.51 1.91
C ALA A 147 7.54 3.51 0.90
N LEU A 148 8.64 3.94 0.28
CA LEU A 148 9.48 3.11 -0.58
C LEU A 148 10.82 2.87 0.13
N PRO A 149 10.96 1.74 0.84
CA PRO A 149 12.25 1.37 1.41
C PRO A 149 13.18 0.77 0.36
N ALA A 150 14.46 1.10 0.46
CA ALA A 150 15.51 0.58 -0.39
C ALA A 150 16.78 0.27 0.40
N CYS A 151 17.42 -0.84 0.04
CA CYS A 151 18.78 -1.17 0.43
C CYS A 151 19.71 -0.71 -0.70
N LEU A 152 20.71 0.08 -0.34
CA LEU A 152 21.62 0.72 -1.27
C LEU A 152 23.04 0.20 -1.05
N TYR A 153 23.81 0.17 -2.13
CA TYR A 153 25.21 -0.18 -2.11
C TYR A 153 26.01 0.78 -2.99
N PHE A 154 27.30 0.98 -2.68
CA PHE A 154 28.18 1.88 -3.42
C PHE A 154 29.57 1.28 -3.60
N THR A 155 29.99 1.06 -4.85
CA THR A 155 31.33 0.56 -5.17
C THR A 155 32.27 1.72 -5.48
N VAL A 156 33.53 1.60 -5.08
CA VAL A 156 34.56 2.60 -5.40
C VAL A 156 34.72 2.71 -6.92
N GLY A 157 34.47 3.91 -7.46
CA GLY A 157 34.46 4.17 -8.90
C GLY A 157 33.07 4.38 -9.49
N ASP A 158 32.01 4.04 -8.75
CA ASP A 158 30.63 4.35 -9.14
C ASP A 158 30.33 5.84 -8.96
N ALA A 159 29.44 6.37 -9.78
CA ALA A 159 28.97 7.76 -9.68
C ALA A 159 27.81 7.94 -8.70
N GLU A 160 27.06 6.86 -8.42
CA GLU A 160 25.83 6.90 -7.64
C GLU A 160 25.60 5.61 -6.84
N TRP A 161 24.71 5.70 -5.85
CA TRP A 161 24.26 4.53 -5.09
C TRP A 161 23.33 3.67 -5.93
N ALA A 162 23.60 2.37 -5.97
CA ALA A 162 22.77 1.39 -6.65
C ALA A 162 21.92 0.61 -5.64
N ASN A 163 20.78 0.10 -6.08
CA ASN A 163 19.87 -0.73 -5.27
C ASN A 163 19.63 -2.12 -5.90
N THR A 164 20.28 -2.41 -7.02
CA THR A 164 20.19 -3.69 -7.70
C THR A 164 20.82 -4.78 -6.84
N THR A 165 20.32 -6.02 -6.88
CA THR A 165 20.85 -7.17 -6.11
C THR A 165 20.75 -7.11 -4.58
N CYS A 166 20.34 -5.98 -4.00
CA CYS A 166 20.03 -5.84 -2.58
C CYS A 166 18.50 -5.81 -2.37
N THR A 167 17.99 -6.62 -1.44
CA THR A 167 16.57 -6.69 -1.12
C THR A 167 16.31 -6.22 0.31
N VAL A 168 15.19 -5.52 0.49
CA VAL A 168 14.69 -5.13 1.82
C VAL A 168 13.86 -6.28 2.36
N LEU A 169 14.16 -6.74 3.58
CA LEU A 169 13.36 -7.80 4.18
C LEU A 169 12.02 -7.29 4.72
N PRO A 170 10.93 -8.09 4.68
CA PRO A 170 9.60 -7.66 5.10
C PRO A 170 9.46 -7.25 6.57
N SER A 171 10.42 -7.59 7.43
CA SER A 171 10.45 -7.18 8.85
C SER A 171 10.95 -5.74 9.05
N SER A 172 11.64 -5.15 8.08
CA SER A 172 12.28 -3.83 8.15
C SER A 172 11.31 -2.70 8.53
N THR A 173 11.72 -1.79 9.41
CA THR A 173 11.05 -0.53 9.76
C THR A 173 11.93 0.68 9.42
N PRO A 174 11.40 1.92 9.46
CA PRO A 174 12.22 3.11 9.31
C PRO A 174 13.36 3.20 10.33
N GLU A 175 13.16 2.67 11.53
CA GLU A 175 14.13 2.65 12.63
C GLU A 175 15.15 1.51 12.49
N GLU A 176 14.73 0.36 11.97
CA GLU A 176 15.57 -0.82 11.80
C GLU A 176 15.31 -1.48 10.44
N THR A 177 16.21 -1.28 9.48
CA THR A 177 16.10 -1.86 8.14
C THR A 177 17.05 -3.04 7.98
N LEU A 178 16.51 -4.19 7.58
CA LEU A 178 17.28 -5.40 7.29
C LEU A 178 17.43 -5.56 5.77
N CYS A 179 18.68 -5.68 5.34
CA CYS A 179 19.07 -5.80 3.95
C CYS A 179 19.71 -7.15 3.68
N GLU A 180 19.28 -7.82 2.61
CA GLU A 180 19.96 -8.99 2.06
C GLU A 180 20.67 -8.58 0.77
N CYS A 181 22.00 -8.61 0.77
CA CYS A 181 22.85 -8.23 -0.35
C CYS A 181 23.88 -9.35 -0.62
N ASN A 182 24.28 -9.53 -1.88
CA ASN A 182 25.11 -10.66 -2.33
C ASN A 182 26.56 -10.29 -2.68
N HIS A 183 27.03 -9.11 -2.28
CA HIS A 183 28.36 -8.59 -2.62
C HIS A 183 28.99 -7.88 -1.40
N LEU A 184 30.28 -7.53 -1.47
CA LEU A 184 31.00 -6.84 -0.39
C LEU A 184 31.32 -5.42 -0.81
N THR A 185 30.69 -4.44 -0.18
CA THR A 185 30.89 -3.03 -0.50
C THR A 185 30.38 -2.13 0.64
N SER A 186 30.25 -0.82 0.40
CA SER A 186 29.60 0.10 1.34
C SER A 186 28.08 0.03 1.20
N PHE A 187 27.36 -0.08 2.31
CA PHE A 187 25.90 -0.19 2.33
C PHE A 187 25.23 1.00 3.01
N ALA A 188 24.03 1.34 2.55
CA ALA A 188 23.16 2.33 3.16
C ALA A 188 21.69 1.91 3.00
N THR A 189 20.80 2.56 3.74
CA THR A 189 19.36 2.34 3.62
C THR A 189 18.66 3.66 3.33
N GLN A 190 17.53 3.59 2.63
CA GLN A 190 16.73 4.76 2.28
C GLN A 190 15.25 4.45 2.50
N TRP A 191 14.52 5.39 3.11
CA TRP A 191 13.07 5.40 3.17
C TRP A 191 12.54 6.67 2.53
N LYS A 192 11.89 6.54 1.37
CA LYS A 192 11.17 7.65 0.75
C LYS A 192 9.70 7.58 1.15
N PHE A 193 9.27 8.47 2.04
CA PHE A 193 7.85 8.61 2.39
C PHE A 193 7.09 9.30 1.25
N LEU A 194 5.91 8.76 0.92
CA LEU A 194 5.09 9.23 -0.18
C LEU A 194 3.96 10.12 0.32
N THR A 195 3.73 11.21 -0.40
CA THR A 195 2.54 12.05 -0.21
C THR A 195 1.43 11.55 -1.11
N ASN A 196 0.23 11.39 -0.56
CA ASN A 196 -0.96 11.11 -1.35
C ASN A 196 -1.27 12.33 -2.22
N GLU A 197 -1.33 12.15 -3.54
CA GLU A 197 -1.90 13.18 -4.40
C GLU A 197 -3.40 13.23 -4.10
N MET A 198 -3.85 14.28 -3.42
CA MET A 198 -5.28 14.51 -3.23
C MET A 198 -5.92 14.70 -4.61
N ASP A 199 -6.73 13.72 -5.04
CA ASP A 199 -7.62 13.89 -6.18
C ASP A 199 -8.82 14.75 -5.75
N PHE A 200 -8.59 16.05 -5.74
CA PHE A 200 -9.62 17.05 -5.49
C PHE A 200 -10.79 16.93 -6.48
N THR A 201 -10.57 16.43 -7.70
CA THR A 201 -11.63 16.25 -8.70
C THR A 201 -12.60 15.15 -8.27
N TYR A 202 -12.10 14.04 -7.74
CA TYR A 202 -12.93 13.00 -7.13
C TYR A 202 -13.60 13.48 -5.82
N ALA A 203 -12.86 14.19 -4.96
CA ALA A 203 -13.40 14.76 -3.73
C ALA A 203 -14.53 15.77 -3.99
N PHE A 204 -14.40 16.61 -5.02
CA PHE A 204 -15.37 17.66 -5.34
C PHE A 204 -16.46 17.24 -6.33
N SER A 205 -16.30 16.13 -7.07
CA SER A 205 -17.35 15.60 -7.96
C SER A 205 -18.41 14.76 -7.23
N LYS A 206 -18.16 14.35 -5.99
CA LYS A 206 -19.10 13.60 -5.14
C LYS A 206 -19.65 14.42 -3.96
N THR A 207 -19.20 15.65 -3.76
CA THR A 207 -19.74 16.55 -2.73
C THR A 207 -20.87 17.39 -3.30
N ASP A 208 -22.10 17.08 -2.88
CA ASP A 208 -23.22 18.01 -2.96
C ASP A 208 -23.00 19.11 -1.90
N PHE A 209 -22.63 20.31 -2.35
CA PHE A 209 -22.19 21.44 -1.51
C PHE A 209 -23.32 22.04 -0.63
N GLN A 210 -24.49 21.41 -0.54
CA GLN A 210 -25.64 21.91 0.22
C GLN A 210 -25.79 21.34 1.64
N ARG A 211 -24.98 20.36 2.09
CA ARG A 211 -25.10 19.83 3.44
C ARG A 211 -23.76 19.79 4.16
N ASP A 212 -23.58 20.79 5.02
CA ASP A 212 -22.56 20.99 6.05
C ASP A 212 -21.68 19.77 6.34
N PHE A 213 -20.40 19.79 5.97
CA PHE A 213 -19.35 19.13 6.76
C PHE A 213 -17.96 19.71 6.50
N THR A 214 -17.27 19.97 7.61
CA THR A 214 -15.87 20.39 7.70
C THR A 214 -14.94 19.29 7.18
N VAL A 215 -14.12 19.62 6.18
CA VAL A 215 -13.01 18.78 5.73
C VAL A 215 -11.86 18.94 6.74
N CYS A 216 -11.64 17.94 7.60
CA CYS A 216 -10.43 17.89 8.43
C CYS A 216 -9.27 17.29 7.61
N ALA A 217 -8.41 18.17 7.09
CA ALA A 217 -7.11 17.81 6.55
C ALA A 217 -6.07 17.86 7.69
N THR A 218 -5.47 16.73 8.04
CA THR A 218 -4.25 16.71 8.86
C THR A 218 -3.04 16.65 7.93
N GLN A 219 -2.35 17.78 7.83
CA GLN A 219 -0.97 17.88 7.37
C GLN A 219 -0.08 17.58 8.57
N LEU A 220 0.72 16.51 8.52
CA LEU A 220 1.79 16.30 9.49
C LEU A 220 3.08 16.83 8.87
N PHE A 221 3.66 17.84 9.53
CA PHE A 221 5.00 18.35 9.29
C PHE A 221 6.05 17.46 9.95
#